data_AF-A0A4Z0RMJ3-F1
#
_entry.id   AF-A0A4Z0RMJ3-F1
#
_cell.length_a   1.000
_cell.length_b   1.000
_cell.length_c   1.000
_cell.angle_alpha   90.00
_cell.angle_beta   90.00
_cell.angle_gamma   90.00
#
_symmetry.space_group_name_H-M   'P 1'
#
loop_
_entity.id
_entity.type
_entity.pdbx_description
1 polymer ?
#
loop_
_entity_poly.entity_id
_entity_poly.type
_entity_poly.pdbx_seq_one_letter_code
_entity_poly.pdbx_strand_id
1 'polypeptide(L)'
;MKQKRKSLPNHVLKKGKFVTSFNDVFGGTLHESDWAARLPDYLWLGLVLISGERNNKIRELRVALDFLAEITETTELALPSLSLIFDLPVAEQLLFYDFLKKRGLISDMYSLSLILPDSPVYFREYLKGYNVSVKSRIDNLNQALKQLLDGQSDLSSDLRYLVVYFAAKTKKLVVNTGLADALNNYLDPLNTPETMLMYRSIIRATETPLMTFASNGQVAESMASNFWTTMGQLTESEGYYIKMEPTKSVDLNSFKAVVYDVLSYYRDLMDAIAKKDEKLFTMLSMATYSYKRLLELVDHNLENTISGRSIVRSLIENFIITKFMLKKKKSLLIFGINIRNTEWAYTKKSLNYTNKSNRLGLTTVILTFS
;
A
#
# COMPACT_ATOMS: atom_id res chain seq x y z
N MET A 1 35.80 -2.23 30.91
CA MET A 1 34.92 -3.16 30.16
C MET A 1 33.80 -2.35 29.47
N LYS A 2 33.84 -2.22 28.14
CA LYS A 2 32.79 -1.53 27.37
C LYS A 2 31.55 -2.42 27.27
N GLN A 3 30.41 -1.94 27.77
CA GLN A 3 29.12 -2.60 27.62
C GLN A 3 28.81 -2.83 26.12
N LYS A 4 28.61 -4.09 25.73
CA LYS A 4 28.09 -4.48 24.43
C LYS A 4 26.71 -3.82 24.22
N ARG A 5 26.65 -2.83 23.32
CA ARG A 5 25.39 -2.27 22.82
C ARG A 5 24.62 -3.40 22.14
N LYS A 6 23.35 -3.61 22.51
CA LYS A 6 22.46 -4.59 21.87
C LYS A 6 22.32 -4.22 20.38
N SER A 7 22.99 -4.95 19.50
CA SER A 7 22.83 -4.84 18.06
C SER A 7 21.68 -5.72 17.61
N LEU A 8 20.64 -5.13 17.01
CA LEU A 8 19.74 -5.88 16.14
C LEU A 8 20.53 -6.23 14.87
N PRO A 9 20.53 -7.49 14.40
CA PRO A 9 21.17 -7.84 13.13
C PRO A 9 20.64 -6.93 12.00
N ASN A 10 21.53 -6.45 11.14
CA ASN A 10 21.23 -5.59 9.98
C ASN A 10 20.67 -4.19 10.28
N HIS A 11 20.89 -3.66 11.49
CA HIS A 11 20.47 -2.31 11.87
C HIS A 11 21.64 -1.49 12.45
N VAL A 12 21.80 -0.26 11.97
CA VAL A 12 22.76 0.73 12.43
C VAL A 12 22.06 1.73 13.35
N LEU A 13 22.63 2.02 14.52
CA LEU A 13 22.09 3.02 15.44
C LEU A 13 22.58 4.41 15.02
N LYS A 14 21.70 5.22 14.41
CA LYS A 14 21.97 6.65 14.09
C LYS A 14 20.99 7.56 14.84
N LYS A 15 21.51 8.61 15.48
CA LYS A 15 20.74 9.63 16.26
C LYS A 15 19.69 9.02 17.22
N GLY A 16 20.05 7.92 17.90
CA GLY A 16 19.18 7.25 18.87
C GLY A 16 18.06 6.37 18.28
N LYS A 17 18.01 6.18 16.95
CA LYS A 17 17.10 5.26 16.26
C LYS A 17 17.88 4.12 15.61
N PHE A 18 17.34 2.91 15.66
CA PHE A 18 17.85 1.78 14.88
C PHE A 18 17.31 1.89 13.45
N VAL A 19 18.20 2.04 12.49
CA VAL A 19 17.89 2.17 11.07
C VAL A 19 18.40 0.92 10.37
N THR A 20 17.58 0.26 9.53
CA THR A 20 18.05 -0.87 8.71
C THR A 20 19.19 -0.42 7.81
N SER A 21 20.16 -1.31 7.51
CA SER A 21 21.25 -0.99 6.57
C SER A 21 20.74 -0.45 5.22
N PHE A 22 19.59 -0.91 4.73
CA PHE A 22 18.96 -0.40 3.50
C PHE A 22 18.53 1.07 3.63
N ASN A 23 17.71 1.41 4.62
CA ASN A 23 17.33 2.81 4.88
C ASN A 23 18.52 3.70 5.29
N ASP A 24 19.60 3.13 5.82
CA ASP A 24 20.79 3.90 6.17
C ASP A 24 21.57 4.35 4.93
N VAL A 25 21.57 3.53 3.88
CA VAL A 25 22.27 3.80 2.62
C VAL A 25 21.37 4.57 1.64
N PHE A 26 20.08 4.24 1.57
CA PHE A 26 19.17 4.74 0.53
C PHE A 26 18.02 5.61 1.05
N GLY A 27 17.84 5.74 2.37
CA GLY A 27 16.67 6.42 2.95
C GLY A 27 16.57 7.92 2.68
N GLY A 28 17.64 8.57 2.20
CA GLY A 28 17.62 9.95 1.72
C GLY A 28 17.38 10.11 0.22
N THR A 29 17.45 9.01 -0.54
CA THR A 29 17.33 8.98 -2.02
C THR A 29 16.04 8.32 -2.47
N LEU A 30 15.49 7.41 -1.64
CA LEU A 30 14.18 6.81 -1.86
C LEU A 30 13.09 7.86 -1.64
N HIS A 31 12.56 8.38 -2.75
CA HIS A 31 11.30 9.10 -2.72
C HIS A 31 10.16 8.08 -2.67
N GLU A 32 9.19 8.26 -1.77
CA GLU A 32 7.93 7.53 -1.81
C GLU A 32 7.16 7.98 -3.06
N SER A 33 7.48 7.39 -4.22
CA SER A 33 6.70 7.62 -5.44
C SER A 33 5.42 6.78 -5.36
N ASP A 34 4.30 7.46 -5.15
CA ASP A 34 2.98 6.82 -5.21
C ASP A 34 2.81 6.10 -6.55
N TRP A 35 2.22 4.92 -6.52
CA TRP A 35 1.92 4.15 -7.72
C TRP A 35 1.02 4.94 -8.67
N ALA A 36 0.05 5.68 -8.12
CA ALA A 36 -0.82 6.54 -8.90
C ALA A 36 -0.05 7.64 -9.66
N ALA A 37 1.05 8.16 -9.10
CA ALA A 37 1.86 9.15 -9.80
C ALA A 37 2.57 8.58 -11.04
N ARG A 38 2.90 7.28 -11.02
CA ARG A 38 3.66 6.60 -12.10
C ARG A 38 2.78 5.89 -13.11
N LEU A 39 1.58 5.50 -12.72
CA LEU A 39 0.64 4.77 -13.57
C LEU A 39 0.43 5.41 -14.97
N PRO A 40 0.34 6.75 -15.12
CA PRO A 40 0.13 7.37 -16.43
C PRO A 40 1.17 6.97 -17.48
N ASP A 41 2.44 6.92 -17.10
CA ASP A 41 3.56 6.56 -17.97
C ASP A 41 3.52 5.11 -18.44
N TYR A 42 2.88 4.24 -17.68
CA TYR A 42 2.76 2.80 -17.95
C TYR A 42 1.35 2.41 -18.42
N LEU A 43 0.44 3.38 -18.57
CA LEU A 43 -0.96 3.10 -18.89
C LEU A 43 -1.11 2.42 -20.26
N TRP A 44 -0.18 2.65 -21.19
CA TRP A 44 -0.17 1.98 -22.49
C TRP A 44 -0.06 0.45 -22.37
N LEU A 45 0.83 -0.05 -21.49
CA LEU A 45 0.91 -1.47 -21.16
C LEU A 45 -0.36 -1.93 -20.45
N GLY A 46 -0.87 -1.13 -19.52
CA GLY A 46 -2.08 -1.44 -18.75
C GLY A 46 -3.33 -1.62 -19.62
N LEU A 47 -3.52 -0.76 -20.62
CA LEU A 47 -4.64 -0.84 -21.57
C LEU A 47 -4.57 -2.10 -22.42
N VAL A 48 -3.39 -2.45 -22.93
CA VAL A 48 -3.17 -3.70 -23.67
C VAL A 48 -3.38 -4.93 -22.78
N LEU A 49 -2.97 -4.88 -21.51
CA LEU A 49 -3.20 -6.00 -20.57
C LEU A 49 -4.69 -6.27 -20.34
N ILE A 50 -5.51 -5.23 -20.23
CA ILE A 50 -6.94 -5.34 -19.92
C ILE A 50 -7.76 -5.79 -21.14
N SER A 51 -7.24 -5.64 -22.36
CA SER A 51 -8.00 -5.92 -23.59
C SER A 51 -8.23 -7.41 -23.88
N GLY A 52 -7.57 -8.32 -23.16
CA GLY A 52 -7.66 -9.76 -23.47
C GLY A 52 -7.24 -10.68 -22.33
N GLU A 53 -7.01 -11.95 -22.69
CA GLU A 53 -6.58 -12.97 -21.72
C GLU A 53 -5.17 -12.66 -21.20
N ARG A 54 -5.02 -12.72 -19.88
CA ARG A 54 -3.82 -12.30 -19.13
C ARG A 54 -2.53 -12.85 -19.72
N ASN A 55 -2.40 -14.17 -19.85
CA ASN A 55 -1.14 -14.79 -20.26
C ASN A 55 -0.80 -14.46 -21.71
N ASN A 56 -1.79 -14.43 -22.59
CA ASN A 56 -1.61 -14.03 -23.98
C ASN A 56 -1.16 -12.57 -24.10
N LYS A 57 -1.81 -11.65 -23.39
CA LYS A 57 -1.44 -10.22 -23.43
C LYS A 57 -0.09 -9.93 -22.80
N ILE A 58 0.28 -10.61 -21.72
CA ILE A 58 1.65 -10.51 -21.17
C ILE A 58 2.67 -11.02 -22.20
N ARG A 59 2.41 -12.13 -22.92
CA ARG A 59 3.32 -12.63 -23.96
C ARG A 59 3.47 -11.65 -25.12
N GLU A 60 2.37 -11.08 -25.62
CA GLU A 60 2.39 -10.06 -26.68
C GLU A 60 3.21 -8.83 -26.25
N LEU A 61 3.00 -8.36 -25.03
CA LEU A 61 3.73 -7.23 -24.49
C LEU A 61 5.22 -7.54 -24.27
N ARG A 62 5.59 -8.75 -23.82
CA ARG A 62 7.01 -9.14 -23.75
C ARG A 62 7.67 -9.08 -25.12
N VAL A 63 7.00 -9.56 -26.16
CA VAL A 63 7.52 -9.50 -27.54
C VAL A 63 7.70 -8.05 -28.01
N ALA A 64 6.77 -7.15 -27.67
CA ALA A 64 6.92 -5.73 -27.96
C ALA A 64 8.07 -5.09 -27.17
N LEU A 65 8.24 -5.47 -25.90
CA LEU A 65 9.32 -4.99 -25.04
C LEU A 65 10.70 -5.52 -25.44
N ASP A 66 10.77 -6.76 -25.91
CA ASP A 66 11.99 -7.34 -26.50
C ASP A 66 12.40 -6.54 -27.75
N PHE A 67 11.46 -6.27 -28.65
CA PHE A 67 11.72 -5.43 -29.83
C PHE A 67 12.12 -4.00 -29.46
N LEU A 68 11.45 -3.39 -28.47
CA LEU A 68 11.83 -2.08 -27.96
C LEU A 68 13.27 -2.09 -27.44
N ALA A 69 13.65 -3.09 -26.64
CA ALA A 69 14.99 -3.22 -26.09
C ALA A 69 16.05 -3.38 -27.19
N GLU A 70 15.75 -4.08 -28.27
CA GLU A 70 16.63 -4.25 -29.44
C GLU A 70 16.87 -2.93 -30.17
N ILE A 71 15.81 -2.16 -30.47
CA ILE A 71 15.97 -0.90 -31.22
C ILE A 71 16.56 0.23 -30.37
N THR A 72 16.48 0.14 -29.04
CA THR A 72 17.04 1.14 -28.11
C THR A 72 18.36 0.73 -27.49
N GLU A 73 19.07 -0.26 -28.05
CA GLU A 73 20.35 -0.71 -27.50
C GLU A 73 21.39 0.43 -27.45
N THR A 74 21.38 1.31 -28.46
CA THR A 74 22.30 2.46 -28.55
C THR A 74 21.89 3.65 -27.70
N THR A 75 20.59 3.87 -27.54
CA THR A 75 20.03 4.98 -26.74
C THR A 75 19.90 4.63 -25.26
N GLU A 76 20.12 3.36 -24.92
CA GLU A 76 20.13 2.83 -23.57
C GLU A 76 18.86 3.11 -22.76
N LEU A 77 17.69 2.96 -23.41
CA LEU A 77 16.40 3.18 -22.76
C LEU A 77 16.28 2.37 -21.47
N ALA A 78 16.06 3.07 -20.35
CA ALA A 78 16.09 2.45 -19.03
C ALA A 78 14.79 1.73 -18.67
N LEU A 79 13.65 2.32 -19.03
CA LEU A 79 12.31 1.88 -18.65
C LEU A 79 11.35 2.02 -19.83
N PRO A 80 10.30 1.19 -19.91
CA PRO A 80 9.33 1.26 -21.00
C PRO A 80 8.23 2.29 -20.70
N SER A 81 8.60 3.47 -20.18
CA SER A 81 7.67 4.56 -19.90
C SER A 81 7.36 5.34 -21.18
N LEU A 82 6.13 5.83 -21.33
CA LEU A 82 5.76 6.64 -22.48
C LEU A 82 6.60 7.90 -22.60
N SER A 83 6.86 8.60 -21.50
CA SER A 83 7.74 9.78 -21.48
C SER A 83 9.10 9.50 -22.12
N LEU A 84 9.79 8.43 -21.69
CA LEU A 84 11.10 8.09 -22.23
C LEU A 84 11.02 7.58 -23.67
N ILE A 85 9.94 6.86 -24.03
CA ILE A 85 9.70 6.45 -25.42
C ILE A 85 9.51 7.66 -26.33
N PHE A 86 8.85 8.72 -25.85
CA PHE A 86 8.64 9.96 -26.59
C PHE A 86 9.92 10.80 -26.76
N ASP A 87 10.91 10.58 -25.90
CA ASP A 87 12.23 11.23 -25.97
C ASP A 87 13.24 10.47 -26.86
N LEU A 88 12.89 9.28 -27.35
CA LEU A 88 13.74 8.52 -28.28
C LEU A 88 13.95 9.26 -29.62
N PRO A 89 15.01 8.96 -30.37
CA PRO A 89 15.15 9.40 -31.75
C PRO A 89 13.92 9.03 -32.58
N VAL A 90 13.48 9.95 -33.45
CA VAL A 90 12.26 9.78 -34.27
C VAL A 90 12.27 8.48 -35.07
N ALA A 91 13.43 8.06 -35.58
CA ALA A 91 13.57 6.80 -36.31
C ALA A 91 13.22 5.57 -35.44
N GLU A 92 13.70 5.53 -34.20
CA GLU A 92 13.40 4.45 -33.23
C GLU A 92 11.92 4.46 -32.83
N GLN A 93 11.36 5.65 -32.58
CA GLN A 93 9.93 5.81 -32.29
C GLN A 93 9.06 5.23 -33.41
N LEU A 94 9.35 5.60 -34.66
CA LEU A 94 8.58 5.13 -35.82
C LEU A 94 8.66 3.62 -35.99
N LEU A 95 9.86 3.03 -35.84
CA LEU A 95 10.04 1.58 -35.86
C LEU A 95 9.18 0.89 -34.80
N PHE A 96 9.17 1.44 -33.57
CA PHE A 96 8.37 0.90 -32.49
C PHE A 96 6.87 1.00 -32.76
N TYR A 97 6.37 2.16 -33.19
CA TYR A 97 4.95 2.37 -33.47
C TYR A 97 4.46 1.49 -34.63
N ASP A 98 5.29 1.31 -35.66
CA ASP A 98 4.99 0.37 -36.75
C ASP A 98 4.91 -1.07 -36.27
N PHE A 99 5.81 -1.47 -35.37
CA PHE A 99 5.77 -2.79 -34.77
C PHE A 99 4.47 -3.01 -33.98
N LEU A 100 4.12 -2.07 -33.08
CA LEU A 100 2.88 -2.14 -32.31
C LEU A 100 1.64 -2.21 -33.21
N LYS A 101 1.64 -1.45 -34.31
CA LYS A 101 0.56 -1.47 -35.30
C LYS A 101 0.44 -2.81 -36.01
N LYS A 102 1.55 -3.38 -36.48
CA LYS A 102 1.58 -4.71 -37.13
C LYS A 102 1.11 -5.83 -36.20
N ARG A 103 1.32 -5.68 -34.90
CA ARG A 103 0.85 -6.61 -33.86
C ARG A 103 -0.59 -6.36 -33.43
N GLY A 104 -1.27 -5.32 -33.94
CA GLY A 104 -2.64 -4.98 -33.55
C GLY A 104 -2.77 -4.39 -32.15
N LEU A 105 -1.68 -3.94 -31.52
CA LEU A 105 -1.71 -3.42 -30.15
C LEU A 105 -2.17 -1.96 -30.07
N ILE A 106 -2.07 -1.21 -31.18
CA ILE A 106 -2.46 0.21 -31.24
C ILE A 106 -3.95 0.41 -30.95
N SER A 107 -4.82 -0.50 -31.40
CA SER A 107 -6.27 -0.39 -31.15
C SER A 107 -6.63 -0.50 -29.68
N ASP A 108 -5.87 -1.26 -28.90
CA ASP A 108 -6.09 -1.43 -27.46
C ASP A 108 -5.79 -0.13 -26.69
N MET A 109 -5.03 0.79 -27.29
CA MET A 109 -4.56 2.02 -26.66
C MET A 109 -5.29 3.28 -27.15
N TYR A 110 -6.32 3.16 -28.01
CA TYR A 110 -7.02 4.31 -28.59
C TYR A 110 -7.49 5.35 -27.56
N SER A 111 -7.80 4.91 -26.35
CA SER A 111 -8.22 5.78 -25.26
C SER A 111 -7.14 6.78 -24.81
N LEU A 112 -5.86 6.48 -25.00
CA LEU A 112 -4.74 7.39 -24.72
C LEU A 112 -4.82 8.70 -25.53
N SER A 113 -5.53 8.72 -26.66
CA SER A 113 -5.68 9.91 -27.50
C SER A 113 -6.43 11.07 -26.81
N LEU A 114 -7.15 10.80 -25.72
CA LEU A 114 -7.86 11.82 -24.94
C LEU A 114 -6.97 12.55 -23.92
N ILE A 115 -5.92 11.89 -23.44
CA ILE A 115 -5.15 12.27 -22.25
C ILE A 115 -3.71 12.67 -22.57
N LEU A 116 -3.27 12.45 -23.81
CA LEU A 116 -1.94 12.83 -24.29
C LEU A 116 -2.03 13.84 -25.44
N PRO A 117 -2.65 15.02 -25.25
CA PRO A 117 -2.75 16.03 -26.30
C PRO A 117 -1.36 16.50 -26.76
N ASP A 118 -0.40 16.59 -25.83
CA ASP A 118 0.98 17.05 -26.07
C ASP A 118 1.93 15.92 -26.51
N SER A 119 1.43 14.72 -26.81
CA SER A 119 2.28 13.63 -27.31
C SER A 119 2.99 13.98 -28.63
N PRO A 120 4.08 13.29 -29.00
CA PRO A 120 4.72 13.49 -30.29
C PRO A 120 3.73 13.34 -31.46
N VAL A 121 3.88 14.19 -32.48
CA VAL A 121 3.00 14.19 -33.69
C VAL A 121 2.88 12.79 -34.27
N TYR A 122 4.01 12.08 -34.39
CA TYR A 122 4.07 10.74 -34.92
C TYR A 122 3.24 9.74 -34.10
N PHE A 123 3.29 9.79 -32.76
CA PHE A 123 2.49 8.89 -31.94
C PHE A 123 0.98 9.07 -32.19
N ARG A 124 0.52 10.32 -32.30
CA ARG A 124 -0.89 10.63 -32.59
C ARG A 124 -1.35 10.10 -33.95
N GLU A 125 -0.49 10.19 -34.97
CA GLU A 125 -0.77 9.69 -36.31
C GLU A 125 -0.96 8.16 -36.36
N TYR A 126 -0.23 7.43 -35.51
CA TYR A 126 -0.41 5.98 -35.36
C TYR A 126 -1.66 5.65 -34.56
N LEU A 127 -1.90 6.36 -33.46
CA LEU A 127 -2.95 6.02 -32.52
C LEU A 127 -4.35 6.13 -33.14
N LYS A 128 -4.64 7.15 -33.98
CA LYS A 128 -5.92 7.32 -34.69
C LYS A 128 -7.19 7.03 -33.86
N GLY A 129 -7.17 7.39 -32.57
CA GLY A 129 -8.24 7.04 -31.63
C GLY A 129 -9.60 7.67 -31.95
N TYR A 130 -9.67 8.62 -32.88
CA TYR A 130 -10.93 9.21 -33.38
C TYR A 130 -11.85 8.20 -34.07
N ASN A 131 -11.35 7.01 -34.43
CA ASN A 131 -12.18 5.92 -34.95
C ASN A 131 -13.16 5.35 -33.90
N VAL A 132 -12.97 5.69 -32.62
CA VAL A 132 -13.85 5.29 -31.51
C VAL A 132 -14.46 6.54 -30.85
N SER A 133 -15.73 6.42 -30.44
CA SER A 133 -16.44 7.53 -29.80
C SER A 133 -15.71 8.03 -28.55
N VAL A 134 -15.79 9.33 -28.29
CA VAL A 134 -15.15 9.96 -27.12
C VAL A 134 -15.65 9.30 -25.83
N LYS A 135 -16.96 9.06 -25.70
CA LYS A 135 -17.55 8.42 -24.53
C LYS A 135 -16.98 7.02 -24.28
N SER A 136 -16.90 6.17 -25.31
CA SER A 136 -16.33 4.83 -25.16
C SER A 136 -14.86 4.85 -24.75
N ARG A 137 -14.09 5.83 -25.23
CA ARG A 137 -12.70 6.02 -24.82
C ARG A 137 -12.58 6.49 -23.35
N ILE A 138 -13.46 7.38 -22.89
CA ILE A 138 -13.54 7.80 -21.48
C ILE A 138 -13.91 6.61 -20.58
N ASP A 139 -14.93 5.84 -20.96
CA ASP A 139 -15.38 4.66 -20.20
C ASP A 139 -14.25 3.63 -20.07
N ASN A 140 -13.50 3.40 -21.15
CA ASN A 140 -12.33 2.51 -21.15
C ASN A 140 -11.24 3.02 -20.18
N LEU A 141 -10.88 4.32 -20.22
CA LEU A 141 -9.92 4.89 -19.26
C LEU A 141 -10.37 4.73 -17.82
N ASN A 142 -11.63 5.03 -17.51
CA ASN A 142 -12.19 4.90 -16.17
C ASN A 142 -12.14 3.44 -15.68
N GLN A 143 -12.50 2.50 -16.56
CA GLN A 143 -12.42 1.08 -16.25
C GLN A 143 -10.97 0.62 -16.04
N ALA A 144 -10.02 1.12 -16.84
CA ALA A 144 -8.61 0.82 -16.70
C ALA A 144 -8.05 1.35 -15.37
N LEU A 145 -8.34 2.61 -15.04
CA LEU A 145 -7.92 3.23 -13.79
C LEU A 145 -8.51 2.54 -12.58
N LYS A 146 -9.80 2.16 -12.60
CA LYS A 146 -10.44 1.43 -11.50
C LYS A 146 -9.72 0.11 -11.17
N GLN A 147 -9.17 -0.57 -12.18
CA GLN A 147 -8.46 -1.84 -12.00
C GLN A 147 -6.97 -1.66 -11.68
N LEU A 148 -6.34 -0.61 -12.21
CA LEU A 148 -4.90 -0.38 -12.10
C LEU A 148 -4.51 0.54 -10.95
N LEU A 149 -5.41 1.36 -10.39
CA LEU A 149 -5.07 2.29 -9.31
C LEU A 149 -4.64 1.60 -8.02
N ASP A 150 -5.20 0.42 -7.72
CA ASP A 150 -4.72 -0.38 -6.59
C ASP A 150 -3.34 -0.96 -6.92
N GLY A 151 -2.30 -0.32 -6.40
CA GLY A 151 -0.92 -0.74 -6.61
C GLY A 151 -0.56 -2.11 -6.01
N GLN A 152 -1.43 -2.70 -5.18
CA GLN A 152 -1.24 -4.04 -4.61
C GLN A 152 -2.05 -5.12 -5.32
N SER A 153 -2.87 -4.75 -6.31
CA SER A 153 -3.68 -5.70 -7.07
C SER A 153 -2.82 -6.64 -7.92
N ASP A 154 -3.42 -7.76 -8.33
CA ASP A 154 -2.79 -8.73 -9.22
C ASP A 154 -2.46 -8.12 -10.59
N LEU A 155 -3.38 -7.31 -11.14
CA LEU A 155 -3.20 -6.65 -12.43
C LEU A 155 -2.08 -5.60 -12.39
N SER A 156 -2.02 -4.78 -11.34
CA SER A 156 -0.93 -3.83 -11.14
C SER A 156 0.41 -4.55 -10.98
N SER A 157 0.41 -5.74 -10.38
CA SER A 157 1.62 -6.57 -10.27
C SER A 157 2.04 -7.15 -11.61
N ASP A 158 1.10 -7.53 -12.48
CA ASP A 158 1.38 -7.95 -13.85
C ASP A 158 1.94 -6.81 -14.71
N LEU A 159 1.41 -5.60 -14.54
CA LEU A 159 1.96 -4.39 -15.18
C LEU A 159 3.40 -4.13 -14.71
N ARG A 160 3.66 -4.18 -13.40
CA ARG A 160 5.01 -4.01 -12.84
C ARG A 160 5.97 -5.12 -13.27
N TYR A 161 5.47 -6.34 -13.46
CA TYR A 161 6.26 -7.44 -14.01
C TYR A 161 6.84 -7.08 -15.38
N LEU A 162 6.04 -6.47 -16.27
CA LEU A 162 6.51 -6.04 -17.59
C LEU A 162 7.60 -4.97 -17.50
N VAL A 163 7.46 -4.02 -16.59
CA VAL A 163 8.47 -2.97 -16.34
C VAL A 163 9.79 -3.58 -15.85
N VAL A 164 9.73 -4.49 -14.88
CA VAL A 164 10.92 -5.17 -14.34
C VAL A 164 11.53 -6.11 -15.39
N TYR A 165 10.70 -6.79 -16.19
CA TYR A 165 11.15 -7.63 -17.30
C TYR A 165 11.97 -6.82 -18.31
N PHE A 166 11.47 -5.66 -18.73
CA PHE A 166 12.19 -4.78 -19.65
C PHE A 166 13.54 -4.33 -19.07
N ALA A 167 13.58 -3.87 -17.81
CA ALA A 167 14.82 -3.44 -17.18
C ALA A 167 15.85 -4.56 -17.00
N ALA A 168 15.38 -5.80 -16.76
CA ALA A 168 16.25 -6.98 -16.77
C ALA A 168 16.80 -7.26 -18.18
N LYS A 169 15.95 -7.11 -19.21
CA LYS A 169 16.33 -7.32 -20.62
C LYS A 169 17.39 -6.31 -21.09
N THR A 170 17.23 -5.04 -20.75
CA THR A 170 18.19 -3.96 -21.07
C THR A 170 19.41 -3.92 -20.15
N LYS A 171 19.56 -4.90 -19.24
CA LYS A 171 20.67 -5.01 -18.27
C LYS A 171 20.78 -3.82 -17.32
N LYS A 172 19.71 -3.04 -17.15
CA LYS A 172 19.61 -1.92 -16.19
C LYS A 172 19.30 -2.40 -14.77
N LEU A 173 19.04 -3.69 -14.61
CA LEU A 173 18.77 -4.34 -13.34
C LEU A 173 19.64 -5.59 -13.16
N VAL A 174 20.33 -5.67 -12.02
CA VAL A 174 21.05 -6.89 -11.63
C VAL A 174 20.05 -7.92 -11.11
N VAL A 175 20.03 -9.08 -11.76
CA VAL A 175 19.06 -10.15 -11.48
C VAL A 175 19.68 -11.17 -10.51
N ASN A 176 19.08 -11.31 -9.32
CA ASN A 176 19.41 -12.39 -8.40
C ASN A 176 18.59 -13.66 -8.72
N THR A 177 18.89 -14.79 -8.06
CA THR A 177 18.21 -16.07 -8.33
C THR A 177 16.69 -15.98 -8.15
N GLY A 178 16.22 -15.38 -7.05
CA GLY A 178 14.79 -15.25 -6.78
C GLY A 178 14.04 -14.39 -7.82
N LEU A 179 14.67 -13.32 -8.32
CA LEU A 179 14.11 -12.50 -9.39
C LEU A 179 14.19 -13.22 -10.74
N ALA A 180 15.25 -13.96 -11.02
CA ALA A 180 15.36 -14.77 -12.24
C ALA A 180 14.22 -15.81 -12.30
N ASP A 181 13.99 -16.51 -11.20
CA ASP A 181 12.90 -17.49 -11.08
C ASP A 181 11.54 -16.82 -11.28
N ALA A 182 11.32 -15.67 -10.63
CA ALA A 182 10.09 -14.90 -10.78
C ALA A 182 9.89 -14.42 -12.22
N LEU A 183 10.94 -13.99 -12.92
CA LEU A 183 10.85 -13.48 -14.28
C LEU A 183 10.57 -14.58 -15.31
N ASN A 184 11.26 -15.70 -15.18
CA ASN A 184 11.20 -16.83 -16.12
C ASN A 184 9.89 -17.63 -15.97
N ASN A 185 9.45 -17.85 -14.73
CA ASN A 185 8.31 -18.73 -14.44
C ASN A 185 7.01 -17.96 -14.17
N TYR A 186 6.97 -16.63 -14.31
CA TYR A 186 5.77 -15.82 -14.01
C TYR A 186 4.49 -16.26 -14.73
N LEU A 187 4.64 -16.81 -15.93
CA LEU A 187 3.55 -17.27 -16.80
C LEU A 187 3.36 -18.79 -16.79
N ASP A 188 4.05 -19.50 -15.90
CA ASP A 188 3.88 -20.95 -15.78
C ASP A 188 2.45 -21.26 -15.32
N PRO A 189 1.66 -22.03 -16.11
CA PRO A 189 0.31 -22.43 -15.72
C PRO A 189 0.27 -23.31 -14.48
N LEU A 190 1.38 -23.92 -14.06
CA LEU A 190 1.49 -24.76 -12.88
C LEU A 190 1.71 -23.96 -11.58
N ASN A 191 1.81 -22.63 -11.66
CA ASN A 191 1.99 -21.81 -10.48
C ASN A 191 0.79 -21.88 -9.52
N THR A 192 1.07 -22.25 -8.29
CA THR A 192 0.14 -22.13 -7.16
C THR A 192 -0.16 -20.67 -6.79
N PRO A 193 -1.27 -20.38 -6.09
CA PRO A 193 -1.53 -19.05 -5.55
C PRO A 193 -0.40 -18.49 -4.68
N GLU A 194 0.26 -19.35 -3.89
CA GLU A 194 1.37 -18.98 -3.02
C GLU A 194 2.62 -18.61 -3.81
N THR A 195 2.96 -19.37 -4.86
CA THR A 195 4.09 -19.04 -5.74
C THR A 195 3.84 -17.75 -6.51
N MET A 196 2.62 -17.53 -7.01
CA MET A 196 2.26 -16.26 -7.64
C MET A 196 2.35 -15.08 -6.67
N LEU A 197 1.90 -15.25 -5.42
CA LEU A 197 2.03 -14.23 -4.39
C LEU A 197 3.50 -13.90 -4.11
N MET A 198 4.36 -14.92 -4.03
CA MET A 198 5.80 -14.75 -3.85
C MET A 198 6.41 -13.97 -5.02
N TYR A 199 6.15 -14.39 -6.28
CA TYR A 199 6.67 -13.72 -7.47
C TYR A 199 6.21 -12.26 -7.55
N ARG A 200 4.92 -11.99 -7.36
CA ARG A 200 4.40 -10.61 -7.33
C ARG A 200 5.03 -9.77 -6.24
N SER A 201 5.30 -10.36 -5.08
CA SER A 201 5.96 -9.65 -3.98
C SER A 201 7.41 -9.30 -4.31
N ILE A 202 8.15 -10.22 -4.93
CA ILE A 202 9.51 -9.97 -5.43
C ILE A 202 9.47 -8.86 -6.48
N ILE A 203 8.60 -8.98 -7.50
CA ILE A 203 8.46 -7.99 -8.57
C ILE A 203 8.15 -6.59 -8.01
N ARG A 204 7.19 -6.44 -7.09
CA ARG A 204 6.85 -5.15 -6.49
C ARG A 204 8.01 -4.57 -5.66
N ALA A 205 8.71 -5.41 -4.90
CA ALA A 205 9.86 -5.01 -4.11
C ALA A 205 11.06 -4.59 -4.97
N THR A 206 11.19 -5.17 -6.17
CA THR A 206 12.21 -4.81 -7.15
C THR A 206 11.85 -3.56 -7.95
N GLU A 207 10.58 -3.43 -8.37
CA GLU A 207 10.10 -2.34 -9.21
C GLU A 207 10.17 -0.99 -8.48
N THR A 208 9.83 -0.95 -7.20
CA THR A 208 9.79 0.29 -6.41
C THR A 208 11.15 1.01 -6.38
N PRO A 209 12.28 0.39 -5.98
CA PRO A 209 13.59 1.03 -6.04
C PRO A 209 14.07 1.22 -7.49
N LEU A 210 13.73 0.32 -8.41
CA LEU A 210 14.09 0.46 -9.83
C LEU A 210 13.60 1.80 -10.38
N MET A 211 12.38 2.23 -10.05
CA MET A 211 11.87 3.52 -10.51
C MET A 211 12.72 4.69 -10.03
N THR A 212 13.14 4.67 -8.77
CA THR A 212 13.96 5.74 -8.20
C THR A 212 15.32 5.83 -8.91
N PHE A 213 15.95 4.70 -9.22
CA PHE A 213 17.31 4.67 -9.76
C PHE A 213 17.38 4.70 -11.28
N ALA A 214 16.46 4.06 -11.99
CA ALA A 214 16.50 3.97 -13.45
C ALA A 214 15.95 5.22 -14.14
N SER A 215 15.11 6.01 -13.47
CA SER A 215 14.62 7.27 -14.03
C SER A 215 15.52 8.47 -13.73
N ASN A 216 16.58 8.33 -12.92
CA ASN A 216 17.28 9.48 -12.31
C ASN A 216 16.33 10.48 -11.62
N GLY A 217 15.15 10.03 -11.17
CA GLY A 217 14.08 10.88 -10.66
C GLY A 217 13.23 11.58 -11.74
N GLN A 218 13.44 11.27 -13.03
CA GLN A 218 12.77 11.88 -14.18
C GLN A 218 11.62 11.04 -14.73
N VAL A 219 10.85 10.34 -13.89
CA VAL A 219 9.46 10.06 -14.32
C VAL A 219 8.81 11.43 -14.41
N ALA A 220 8.46 11.86 -15.61
CA ALA A 220 8.10 13.24 -15.89
C ALA A 220 6.88 13.63 -15.04
N GLU A 221 7.12 14.33 -13.93
CA GLU A 221 6.06 14.87 -13.06
C GLU A 221 5.05 15.69 -13.88
N SER A 222 5.51 16.30 -14.97
CA SER A 222 4.69 17.00 -15.96
C SER A 222 3.69 16.09 -16.67
N MET A 223 4.07 14.87 -17.09
CA MET A 223 3.13 13.94 -17.73
C MET A 223 2.07 13.46 -16.75
N ALA A 224 2.47 13.11 -15.53
CA ALA A 224 1.53 12.67 -14.50
C ALA A 224 0.55 13.79 -14.12
N SER A 225 1.05 15.01 -13.92
CA SER A 225 0.22 16.19 -13.61
C SER A 225 -0.78 16.50 -14.73
N ASN A 226 -0.31 16.51 -15.98
CA ASN A 226 -1.18 16.74 -17.14
C ASN A 226 -2.24 15.64 -17.26
N PHE A 227 -1.84 14.38 -17.11
CA PHE A 227 -2.75 13.24 -17.12
C PHE A 227 -3.87 13.38 -16.08
N TRP A 228 -3.51 13.63 -14.81
CA TRP A 228 -4.50 13.71 -13.73
C TRP A 228 -5.40 14.94 -13.86
N THR A 229 -4.85 16.05 -14.37
CA THR A 229 -5.63 17.25 -14.69
C THR A 229 -6.66 16.96 -15.79
N THR A 230 -6.23 16.33 -16.89
CA THR A 230 -7.13 15.99 -17.99
C THR A 230 -8.18 14.95 -17.55
N MET A 231 -7.79 13.92 -16.80
CA MET A 231 -8.76 12.94 -16.27
C MET A 231 -9.80 13.62 -15.38
N GLY A 232 -9.37 14.50 -14.47
CA GLY A 232 -10.29 15.25 -13.59
C GLY A 232 -11.28 16.15 -14.36
N GLN A 233 -10.91 16.61 -15.56
CA GLN A 233 -11.81 17.36 -16.45
C GLN A 233 -12.75 16.46 -17.25
N LEU A 234 -12.33 15.24 -17.58
CA LEU A 234 -13.11 14.28 -18.38
C LEU A 234 -14.10 13.45 -17.56
N THR A 235 -13.85 13.31 -16.26
CA THR A 235 -14.68 12.49 -15.37
C THR A 235 -15.61 13.35 -14.52
N GLU A 236 -16.87 12.95 -14.44
CA GLU A 236 -17.78 13.51 -13.45
C GLU A 236 -17.31 13.13 -12.04
N SER A 237 -17.18 14.12 -11.16
CA SER A 237 -16.84 13.90 -9.77
C SER A 237 -18.05 13.31 -9.05
N GLU A 238 -17.99 12.03 -8.71
CA GLU A 238 -18.93 11.46 -7.74
C GLU A 238 -18.53 11.95 -6.34
N GLY A 239 -19.45 12.64 -5.67
CA GLY A 239 -19.23 13.10 -4.30
C GLY A 239 -18.93 11.91 -3.38
N TYR A 240 -17.72 11.87 -2.82
CA TYR A 240 -17.36 10.86 -1.82
C TYR A 240 -18.24 11.04 -0.59
N TYR A 241 -19.11 10.06 -0.32
CA TYR A 241 -19.82 9.97 0.95
C TYR A 241 -19.29 8.78 1.72
N ILE A 242 -19.00 8.98 3.01
CA ILE A 242 -18.71 7.87 3.92
C ILE A 242 -20.05 7.18 4.18
N LYS A 243 -20.30 6.07 3.50
CA LYS A 243 -21.46 5.22 3.79
C LYS A 243 -21.23 4.53 5.13
N MET A 244 -21.76 5.10 6.20
CA MET A 244 -21.76 4.49 7.53
C MET A 244 -22.83 3.39 7.56
N GLU A 245 -22.57 2.28 6.88
CA GLU A 245 -23.39 1.10 7.06
C GLU A 245 -23.14 0.53 8.46
N PRO A 246 -24.18 0.15 9.21
CA PRO A 246 -24.01 -0.54 10.48
C PRO A 246 -23.30 -1.87 10.22
N THR A 247 -21.98 -1.91 10.42
CA THR A 247 -21.22 -3.15 10.44
C THR A 247 -21.83 -4.09 11.48
N LYS A 248 -21.94 -5.39 11.13
CA LYS A 248 -22.45 -6.51 11.96
C LYS A 248 -22.49 -6.16 13.45
N SER A 249 -23.71 -6.10 13.98
CA SER A 249 -24.03 -5.78 15.38
C SER A 249 -23.14 -6.57 16.34
N VAL A 250 -22.10 -5.93 16.85
CA VAL A 250 -21.42 -6.41 18.05
C VAL A 250 -22.45 -6.25 19.17
N ASP A 251 -22.75 -7.33 19.89
CA ASP A 251 -23.70 -7.25 21.01
C ASP A 251 -23.07 -6.48 22.18
N LEU A 252 -23.22 -5.15 22.14
CA LEU A 252 -22.69 -4.26 23.16
C LEU A 252 -23.42 -4.41 24.51
N ASN A 253 -24.62 -4.99 24.52
CA ASN A 253 -25.35 -5.28 25.76
C ASN A 253 -24.67 -6.41 26.54
N SER A 254 -24.27 -7.48 25.85
CA SER A 254 -23.47 -8.55 26.48
C SER A 254 -22.13 -8.02 27.01
N PHE A 255 -21.48 -7.12 26.27
CA PHE A 255 -20.22 -6.52 26.67
C PHE A 255 -20.37 -5.63 27.91
N LYS A 256 -21.42 -4.81 27.97
CA LYS A 256 -21.75 -3.98 29.15
C LYS A 256 -21.93 -4.83 30.41
N ALA A 257 -22.64 -5.96 30.32
CA ALA A 257 -22.86 -6.86 31.44
C ALA A 257 -21.54 -7.44 31.99
N VAL A 258 -20.66 -7.94 31.11
CA VAL A 258 -19.35 -8.49 31.51
C VAL A 258 -18.49 -7.43 32.21
N VAL A 259 -18.46 -6.20 31.70
CA VAL A 259 -17.68 -5.12 32.32
C VAL A 259 -18.25 -4.74 33.69
N TYR A 260 -19.57 -4.75 33.86
CA TYR A 260 -20.23 -4.51 35.15
C TYR A 260 -19.81 -5.53 36.21
N ASP A 261 -19.80 -6.82 35.85
CA ASP A 261 -19.46 -7.90 36.78
C ASP A 261 -18.00 -7.77 37.26
N VAL A 262 -17.08 -7.49 36.34
CA VAL A 262 -15.67 -7.25 36.67
C VAL A 262 -15.50 -6.05 37.59
N LEU A 263 -16.19 -4.92 37.30
CA LEU A 263 -16.11 -3.73 38.15
C LEU A 263 -16.75 -3.96 39.52
N SER A 264 -17.84 -4.72 39.59
CA SER A 264 -18.49 -5.08 40.85
C SER A 264 -17.58 -5.93 41.73
N TYR A 265 -16.90 -6.92 41.16
CA TYR A 265 -15.88 -7.69 41.88
C TYR A 265 -14.77 -6.80 42.45
N TYR A 266 -14.22 -5.86 41.67
CA TYR A 266 -13.16 -4.97 42.15
C TYR A 266 -13.64 -3.93 43.17
N ARG A 267 -14.91 -3.51 43.09
CA ARG A 267 -15.54 -2.66 44.10
C ARG A 267 -15.66 -3.42 45.43
N ASP A 268 -16.18 -4.64 45.40
CA ASP A 268 -16.37 -5.45 46.60
C ASP A 268 -15.00 -5.81 47.23
N LEU A 269 -13.98 -6.07 46.40
CA LEU A 269 -12.59 -6.25 46.83
C LEU A 269 -12.01 -4.97 47.48
N MET A 270 -12.31 -3.80 46.93
CA MET A 270 -11.90 -2.50 47.50
C MET A 270 -12.54 -2.23 48.86
N ASP A 271 -13.82 -2.58 49.01
CA ASP A 271 -14.53 -2.45 50.28
C ASP A 271 -13.99 -3.44 51.34
N ALA A 272 -13.54 -4.63 50.93
CA ALA A 272 -12.98 -5.66 51.80
C ALA A 272 -11.51 -5.42 52.21
N ILE A 273 -10.65 -4.90 51.32
CA ILE A 273 -9.18 -4.78 51.55
C ILE A 273 -8.77 -3.47 52.24
N ALA A 274 -9.73 -2.74 52.80
CA ALA A 274 -9.57 -1.45 53.48
C ALA A 274 -9.22 -0.28 52.53
N LYS A 275 -9.85 0.85 52.83
CA LYS A 275 -9.84 2.16 52.15
C LYS A 275 -8.45 2.85 51.98
N LYS A 276 -7.34 2.12 52.04
CA LYS A 276 -5.96 2.66 52.09
C LYS A 276 -5.11 2.44 50.82
N ASP A 277 -5.58 1.70 49.81
CA ASP A 277 -4.89 1.65 48.51
C ASP A 277 -5.42 2.75 47.58
N GLU A 278 -4.81 3.93 47.67
CA GLU A 278 -5.10 5.09 46.83
C GLU A 278 -4.95 4.78 45.33
N LYS A 279 -4.04 3.86 44.97
CA LYS A 279 -3.82 3.48 43.57
C LYS A 279 -4.95 2.62 43.04
N LEU A 280 -5.38 1.62 43.81
CA LEU A 280 -6.52 0.78 43.44
C LEU A 280 -7.80 1.63 43.36
N PHE A 281 -7.99 2.56 44.30
CA PHE A 281 -9.07 3.54 44.25
C PHE A 281 -9.04 4.40 42.97
N THR A 282 -7.87 4.94 42.60
CA THR A 282 -7.71 5.76 41.39
C THR A 282 -8.01 4.96 40.12
N MET A 283 -7.48 3.74 40.01
CA MET A 283 -7.71 2.88 38.85
C MET A 283 -9.17 2.45 38.74
N LEU A 284 -9.80 2.08 39.86
CA LEU A 284 -11.21 1.71 39.89
C LEU A 284 -12.11 2.90 39.54
N SER A 285 -11.76 4.10 40.00
CA SER A 285 -12.47 5.35 39.66
C SER A 285 -12.38 5.67 38.17
N MET A 286 -11.20 5.54 37.56
CA MET A 286 -11.01 5.71 36.12
C MET A 286 -11.76 4.64 35.29
N ALA A 287 -11.77 3.40 35.76
CA ALA A 287 -12.49 2.32 35.11
C ALA A 287 -14.01 2.51 35.22
N THR A 288 -14.51 2.97 36.37
CA THR A 288 -15.92 3.30 36.60
C THR A 288 -16.36 4.48 35.73
N TYR A 289 -15.52 5.51 35.60
CA TYR A 289 -15.75 6.63 34.69
C TYR A 289 -15.84 6.18 33.22
N SER A 290 -14.92 5.31 32.81
CA SER A 290 -14.92 4.70 31.48
C SER A 290 -16.18 3.87 31.23
N TYR A 291 -16.61 3.09 32.22
CA TYR A 291 -17.83 2.30 32.14
C TYR A 291 -19.09 3.16 32.03
N LYS A 292 -19.21 4.26 32.78
CA LYS A 292 -20.35 5.19 32.64
C LYS A 292 -20.46 5.79 31.23
N ARG A 293 -19.32 6.07 30.58
CA ARG A 293 -19.32 6.52 29.19
C ARG A 293 -19.68 5.41 28.20
N LEU A 294 -19.30 4.16 28.50
CA LEU A 294 -19.75 3.00 27.74
C LEU A 294 -21.27 2.81 27.86
N LEU A 295 -21.86 3.04 29.06
CA LEU A 295 -23.32 3.05 29.23
C LEU A 295 -23.98 4.05 28.28
N GLU A 296 -23.48 5.28 28.27
CA GLU A 296 -24.00 6.34 27.38
C GLU A 296 -23.92 5.93 25.90
N LEU A 297 -22.81 5.31 25.49
CA LEU A 297 -22.61 4.85 24.11
C LEU A 297 -23.67 3.82 23.70
N VAL A 298 -23.94 2.86 24.59
CA VAL A 298 -24.80 1.70 24.32
C VAL A 298 -26.28 2.04 24.52
N ASP A 299 -26.63 2.66 25.65
CA ASP A 299 -28.02 2.93 26.03
C ASP A 299 -28.67 3.99 25.12
N HIS A 300 -27.87 4.84 24.48
CA HIS A 300 -28.33 5.86 23.52
C HIS A 300 -28.00 5.55 22.06
N ASN A 301 -27.55 4.32 21.73
CA ASN A 301 -27.25 3.87 20.37
C ASN A 301 -26.30 4.83 19.60
N LEU A 302 -25.26 5.31 20.28
CA LEU A 302 -24.37 6.37 19.75
C LEU A 302 -23.23 5.84 18.88
N GLU A 303 -23.22 4.55 18.55
CA GLU A 303 -22.12 3.81 17.90
C GLU A 303 -21.56 4.50 16.65
N ASN A 304 -22.42 5.01 15.78
CA ASN A 304 -22.04 5.63 14.51
C ASN A 304 -22.04 7.17 14.57
N THR A 305 -22.20 7.75 15.76
CA THR A 305 -22.27 9.21 15.94
C THR A 305 -20.89 9.82 16.18
N ILE A 306 -20.79 11.15 16.05
CA ILE A 306 -19.60 11.91 16.44
C ILE A 306 -19.35 11.76 17.95
N SER A 307 -20.41 11.80 18.75
CA SER A 307 -20.35 11.61 20.20
C SER A 307 -19.79 10.22 20.57
N GLY A 308 -20.22 9.16 19.87
CA GLY A 308 -19.70 7.82 20.08
C GLY A 308 -18.19 7.69 19.83
N ARG A 309 -17.70 8.34 18.77
CA ARG A 309 -16.26 8.40 18.48
C ARG A 309 -15.46 9.12 19.58
N SER A 310 -16.01 10.21 20.11
CA SER A 310 -15.42 10.94 21.24
C SER A 310 -15.36 10.07 22.50
N ILE A 311 -16.44 9.33 22.79
CA ILE A 311 -16.50 8.37 23.90
C ILE A 311 -15.41 7.31 23.76
N VAL A 312 -15.33 6.62 22.62
CA VAL A 312 -14.34 5.55 22.37
C VAL A 312 -12.91 6.08 22.49
N ARG A 313 -12.63 7.28 21.98
CA ARG A 313 -11.32 7.92 22.12
C ARG A 313 -10.91 8.06 23.58
N SER A 314 -11.80 8.60 24.43
CA SER A 314 -11.50 8.75 25.86
C SER A 314 -11.36 7.41 26.58
N LEU A 315 -12.05 6.34 26.15
CA LEU A 315 -11.82 4.99 26.69
C LEU A 315 -10.39 4.50 26.38
N ILE A 316 -9.90 4.73 25.16
CA ILE A 316 -8.54 4.39 24.75
C ILE A 316 -7.51 5.20 25.54
N GLU A 317 -7.75 6.50 25.75
CA GLU A 317 -6.89 7.37 26.56
C GLU A 317 -6.79 6.87 28.00
N ASN A 318 -7.92 6.55 28.64
CA ASN A 318 -7.94 5.97 30.00
C ASN A 318 -7.23 4.61 30.09
N PHE A 319 -7.33 3.79 29.04
CA PHE A 319 -6.60 2.53 28.94
C PHE A 319 -5.08 2.76 28.85
N ILE A 320 -4.63 3.70 28.00
CA ILE A 320 -3.22 4.06 27.87
C ILE A 320 -2.67 4.58 29.20
N ILE A 321 -3.40 5.46 29.89
CA ILE A 321 -3.01 6.01 31.19
C ILE A 321 -2.92 4.90 32.24
N THR A 322 -3.92 4.02 32.33
CA THR A 322 -3.89 2.87 33.26
C THR A 322 -2.69 1.97 32.98
N LYS A 323 -2.40 1.67 31.70
CA LYS A 323 -1.23 0.87 31.30
C LYS A 323 0.10 1.56 31.63
N PHE A 324 0.16 2.89 31.48
CA PHE A 324 1.31 3.70 31.88
C PHE A 324 1.55 3.68 33.40
N MET A 325 0.48 3.83 34.20
CA MET A 325 0.52 3.75 35.67
C MET A 325 0.95 2.37 36.19
N LEU A 326 0.65 1.31 35.44
CA LEU A 326 1.17 -0.04 35.73
C LEU A 326 2.65 -0.17 35.36
N LYS A 327 3.09 0.41 34.24
CA LYS A 327 4.49 0.35 33.77
C LYS A 327 5.44 1.20 34.62
N LYS A 328 5.02 2.36 35.13
CA LYS A 328 5.83 3.23 36.01
C LYS A 328 6.24 2.53 37.32
N LYS A 329 5.48 1.51 37.77
CA LYS A 329 5.88 0.65 38.90
C LYS A 329 7.08 -0.25 38.57
N LYS A 330 7.28 -0.68 37.31
CA LYS A 330 8.46 -1.47 36.91
C LYS A 330 9.75 -0.65 36.88
N SER A 331 9.69 0.67 36.75
CA SER A 331 10.88 1.55 36.77
C SER A 331 11.22 2.11 38.14
N LEU A 332 10.25 2.23 39.06
CA LEU A 332 10.49 2.64 40.45
C LEU A 332 10.98 1.49 41.35
N LEU A 333 10.77 0.23 40.95
CA LEU A 333 11.38 -0.95 41.57
C LEU A 333 12.84 -1.20 41.13
N ILE A 334 13.44 -0.31 40.32
CA ILE A 334 14.84 -0.44 39.87
C ILE A 334 15.83 0.24 40.82
N PHE A 335 15.36 0.99 41.84
CA PHE A 335 16.24 1.63 42.84
C PHE A 335 16.26 0.97 44.22
N GLY A 336 15.75 -0.26 44.35
CA GLY A 336 15.87 -0.99 45.60
C GLY A 336 15.45 -2.46 45.45
N ILE A 337 16.47 -3.32 45.38
CA ILE A 337 16.42 -4.79 45.51
C ILE A 337 15.99 -5.55 44.23
N ASN A 338 17.02 -6.16 43.67
CA ASN A 338 17.02 -7.18 42.63
C ASN A 338 16.40 -8.48 43.17
N ILE A 339 15.28 -8.93 42.61
CA ILE A 339 14.90 -10.35 42.63
C ILE A 339 14.56 -10.78 41.21
N ARG A 340 15.43 -11.63 40.67
CA ARG A 340 15.28 -12.36 39.42
C ARG A 340 14.18 -13.42 39.55
N ASN A 341 13.70 -13.83 38.39
CA ASN A 341 13.01 -15.09 38.08
C ASN A 341 11.58 -15.24 38.59
N THR A 342 10.65 -15.22 37.64
CA THR A 342 9.75 -16.36 37.44
C THR A 342 9.18 -16.28 36.02
N GLU A 343 9.54 -17.29 35.24
CA GLU A 343 8.91 -17.66 33.98
C GLU A 343 7.42 -17.92 34.21
N TRP A 344 6.59 -17.51 33.25
CA TRP A 344 5.26 -18.09 33.07
C TRP A 344 5.19 -18.64 31.65
N ALA A 345 5.58 -19.91 31.54
CA ALA A 345 5.06 -20.81 30.55
C ALA A 345 3.66 -21.24 31.01
N TYR A 346 2.62 -21.00 30.19
CA TYR A 346 1.47 -21.90 30.09
C TYR A 346 0.88 -21.84 28.68
N THR A 347 1.24 -22.87 27.92
CA THR A 347 0.42 -23.71 27.02
C THR A 347 -0.39 -23.08 25.89
N LYS A 348 0.08 -23.38 24.67
CA LYS A 348 -0.74 -23.77 23.51
C LYS A 348 -1.87 -24.72 23.91
N LYS A 349 -3.12 -24.34 23.63
CA LYS A 349 -4.16 -25.27 23.17
C LYS A 349 -5.05 -24.56 22.16
N SER A 350 -5.29 -25.27 21.07
CA SER A 350 -5.94 -24.88 19.82
C SER A 350 -7.32 -24.24 19.98
N LEU A 351 -7.54 -23.14 19.27
CA LEU A 351 -8.84 -22.83 18.66
C LEU A 351 -8.59 -22.31 17.24
N ASN A 352 -8.99 -23.14 16.27
CA ASN A 352 -9.10 -22.77 14.87
C ASN A 352 -10.09 -21.61 14.76
N TYR A 353 -9.63 -20.46 14.26
CA TYR A 353 -10.52 -19.51 13.59
C TYR A 353 -9.87 -19.03 12.29
N THR A 354 -10.62 -19.28 11.24
CA THR A 354 -10.42 -18.90 9.85
C THR A 354 -10.12 -17.42 9.64
N ASN A 355 -9.19 -17.19 8.71
CA ASN A 355 -8.93 -15.97 7.94
C ASN A 355 -10.09 -14.95 7.85
N LYS A 356 -9.78 -13.69 8.21
CA LYS A 356 -10.09 -12.52 7.38
C LYS A 356 -9.17 -11.36 7.77
N SER A 357 -8.18 -11.13 6.93
CA SER A 357 -7.25 -10.01 6.99
C SER A 357 -7.93 -8.73 6.51
N ASN A 358 -8.20 -7.79 7.42
CA ASN A 358 -8.36 -6.37 7.08
C ASN A 358 -7.22 -5.62 7.78
N ARG A 359 -6.11 -5.41 7.07
CA ARG A 359 -5.07 -4.45 7.48
C ARG A 359 -5.45 -3.10 6.90
N LEU A 360 -6.09 -2.26 7.71
CA LEU A 360 -6.22 -0.84 7.45
C LEU A 360 -4.83 -0.19 7.58
N GLY A 361 -4.35 0.35 6.46
CA GLY A 361 -3.17 1.21 6.42
C GLY A 361 -3.41 2.49 7.20
N LEU A 362 -2.38 2.91 7.91
CA LEU A 362 -2.29 4.23 8.54
C LEU A 362 -2.13 5.27 7.44
N THR A 363 -3.18 6.03 7.13
CA THR A 363 -3.08 7.25 6.34
C THR A 363 -3.19 8.45 7.27
N THR A 364 -2.13 9.24 7.32
CA THR A 364 -2.06 10.53 7.99
C THR A 364 -3.01 11.51 7.30
N VAL A 365 -4.08 11.92 7.99
CA VAL A 365 -4.95 13.00 7.54
C VAL A 365 -4.44 14.30 8.16
N ILE A 366 -3.95 15.21 7.31
CA ILE A 366 -3.70 16.60 7.66
C ILE A 366 -5.03 17.34 7.48
N LEU A 367 -5.63 17.80 8.58
CA LEU A 367 -6.78 18.69 8.55
C LEU A 367 -6.27 20.13 8.58
N THR A 368 -6.43 20.86 7.48
CA THR A 368 -6.41 22.32 7.46
C THR A 368 -7.84 22.81 7.72
N PHE A 369 -8.00 23.62 8.76
CA PHE A 369 -9.25 24.33 9.04
C PHE A 369 -9.27 25.65 8.27
N SER A 370 -10.36 25.90 7.56
CA SER A 370 -10.77 27.23 7.07
C SER A 370 -11.56 27.96 8.15
#